data_AF-A0A8T4BWT2-F1
#
_entry.id   AF-A0A8T4BWT2-F1
#
_cell.length_a   1.000
_cell.length_b   1.000
_cell.length_c   1.000
_cell.angle_alpha   90.00
_cell.angle_beta   90.00
_cell.angle_gamma   90.00
#
_symmetry.space_group_name_H-M   'P 1'
#
loop_
_entity.id
_entity.type
_entity.pdbx_description
1 polymer ?
#
loop_
_entity_poly.entity_id
_entity_poly.type
_entity_poly.pdbx_seq_one_letter_code
_entity_poly.pdbx_strand_id
1 'polypeptide(L)'
;MAKVERLERIKGLGTPLRCYAPFDEQSDSLKKAGAKYPYIMSIKEIVNMRRKGGPLESTRTCSAPVQAKDSPNIIAMVSPLIEDLDLAKQEVQAHRYRNYFVTEDKTIYDKLYSQAEEDKTKKPEERRAIILPEKGNYLIKPDTEEAKFILGKVQRPYFDEFVKTRGLEGITFYPINEDFVNAQNGTTINYLWFRLPDDDSGLDGYWVLNYDYGAFGVLKETSKDGSQKSYSKN
;
A
#
# COMPACT_ATOMS: atom_id res chain seq x y z
N MET A 1 -0.54 21.50 -6.04
CA MET A 1 -0.33 20.98 -4.67
C MET A 1 -1.69 20.76 -4.07
N ALA A 2 -1.97 19.52 -3.74
CA ALA A 2 -3.29 19.12 -3.28
C ALA A 2 -3.53 19.53 -1.83
N LYS A 3 -4.79 19.72 -1.48
CA LYS A 3 -5.20 20.01 -0.11
C LYS A 3 -5.02 18.76 0.76
N VAL A 4 -4.38 18.93 1.90
CA VAL A 4 -4.25 17.88 2.93
C VAL A 4 -5.12 18.23 4.12
N GLU A 5 -6.00 17.30 4.49
CA GLU A 5 -6.86 17.40 5.67
C GLU A 5 -6.25 16.63 6.84
N ARG A 6 -6.31 17.21 8.05
CA ARG A 6 -5.94 16.53 9.30
C ARG A 6 -7.18 15.91 9.91
N LEU A 7 -7.14 14.62 10.19
CA LEU A 7 -8.24 13.90 10.83
C LEU A 7 -8.03 13.80 12.35
N GLU A 8 -9.05 13.30 13.05
CA GLU A 8 -8.96 13.02 14.48
C GLU A 8 -7.81 12.04 14.78
N ARG A 9 -7.12 12.29 15.89
CA ARG A 9 -5.98 11.48 16.34
C ARG A 9 -6.43 10.08 16.73
N ILE A 10 -5.73 9.08 16.22
CA ILE A 10 -5.99 7.67 16.51
C ILE A 10 -4.91 7.12 17.45
N LYS A 11 -5.32 6.67 18.64
CA LYS A 11 -4.42 6.12 19.67
C LYS A 11 -3.56 4.99 19.09
N GLY A 12 -2.24 5.12 19.19
CA GLY A 12 -1.28 4.11 18.71
C GLY A 12 -1.00 4.12 17.20
N LEU A 13 -1.64 5.01 16.42
CA LEU A 13 -1.30 5.26 15.01
C LEU A 13 -0.68 6.66 14.84
N GLY A 14 -1.27 7.67 15.48
CA GLY A 14 -0.92 9.08 15.31
C GLY A 14 -2.08 9.88 14.74
N THR A 15 -1.79 11.01 14.10
CA THR A 15 -2.81 11.84 13.43
C THR A 15 -2.82 11.49 11.94
N PRO A 16 -3.89 10.86 11.43
CA PRO A 16 -4.02 10.61 9.99
C PRO A 16 -4.14 11.93 9.22
N LEU A 17 -3.56 11.94 8.04
CA LEU A 17 -3.68 12.98 7.04
C LEU A 17 -4.40 12.38 5.83
N ARG A 18 -5.29 13.14 5.21
CA ARG A 18 -6.04 12.70 4.02
C ARG A 18 -5.76 13.65 2.86
N CYS A 19 -5.51 13.08 1.68
CA CYS A 19 -5.21 13.82 0.45
C CYS A 19 -5.94 13.21 -0.75
N TYR A 20 -6.71 14.03 -1.48
CA TYR A 20 -7.32 13.65 -2.76
C TYR A 20 -6.62 14.36 -3.91
N ALA A 21 -5.96 13.58 -4.76
CA ALA A 21 -5.20 14.07 -5.92
C ALA A 21 -4.75 12.89 -6.79
N PRO A 22 -4.13 13.13 -7.96
CA PRO A 22 -3.31 12.12 -8.62
C PRO A 22 -2.14 11.68 -7.72
N PHE A 23 -1.66 10.46 -7.90
CA PHE A 23 -0.73 9.82 -6.95
C PHE A 23 0.61 10.54 -6.75
N ASP A 24 1.20 11.08 -7.82
CA ASP A 24 2.42 11.87 -7.77
C ASP A 24 2.25 13.12 -6.89
N GLU A 25 1.09 13.79 -6.99
CA GLU A 25 0.75 14.93 -6.15
C GLU A 25 0.43 14.54 -4.70
N GLN A 26 -0.15 13.36 -4.46
CA GLN A 26 -0.46 12.88 -3.12
C GLN A 26 0.81 12.67 -2.29
N SER A 27 1.80 11.96 -2.86
CA SER A 27 3.06 11.65 -2.17
C SER A 27 3.78 12.94 -1.74
N ASP A 28 3.91 13.90 -2.66
CA ASP A 28 4.54 15.20 -2.38
C ASP A 28 3.74 16.02 -1.36
N SER A 29 2.42 16.08 -1.49
CA SER A 29 1.57 16.86 -0.58
C SER A 29 1.57 16.30 0.85
N LEU A 30 1.49 14.97 1.00
CA LEU A 30 1.54 14.30 2.31
C LEU A 30 2.93 14.44 2.96
N LYS A 31 4.00 14.30 2.19
CA LYS A 31 5.38 14.56 2.65
C LYS A 31 5.52 15.98 3.18
N LYS A 32 5.07 16.99 2.42
CA LYS A 32 5.11 18.41 2.82
C LYS A 32 4.26 18.70 4.05
N ALA A 33 3.13 18.01 4.20
CA ALA A 33 2.28 18.10 5.39
C ALA A 33 2.89 17.44 6.64
N GLY A 34 4.04 16.76 6.51
CA GLY A 34 4.79 16.15 7.61
C GLY A 34 4.55 14.66 7.80
N ALA A 35 3.86 13.98 6.86
CA ALA A 35 3.68 12.54 6.94
C ALA A 35 5.04 11.84 7.04
N LYS A 36 5.12 10.76 7.84
CA LYS A 36 6.34 9.95 7.91
C LYS A 36 6.47 9.08 6.66
N TYR A 37 7.69 8.92 6.13
CA TYR A 37 8.00 7.95 5.08
C TYR A 37 7.41 6.56 5.43
N PRO A 38 6.71 5.87 4.50
CA PRO A 38 6.58 6.12 3.05
C PRO A 38 5.60 7.22 2.60
N TYR A 39 5.21 8.13 3.49
CA TYR A 39 4.33 9.30 3.29
C TYR A 39 2.86 8.93 3.05
N ILE A 40 2.62 7.86 2.30
CA ILE A 40 1.34 7.17 2.18
C ILE A 40 1.35 5.98 3.14
N MET A 41 0.23 5.71 3.81
CA MET A 41 0.06 4.60 4.75
C MET A 41 0.15 3.25 4.04
N SER A 42 0.73 2.28 4.74
CA SER A 42 0.67 0.86 4.37
C SER A 42 -0.74 0.28 4.59
N ILE A 43 -1.05 -0.86 3.95
CA ILE A 43 -2.32 -1.57 4.16
C ILE A 43 -2.55 -1.84 5.66
N LYS A 44 -1.51 -2.28 6.38
CA LYS A 44 -1.55 -2.48 7.84
C LYS A 44 -1.91 -1.22 8.62
N GLU A 45 -1.41 -0.05 8.24
CA GLU A 45 -1.76 1.23 8.88
C GLU A 45 -3.21 1.62 8.59
N ILE A 46 -3.67 1.42 7.34
CA ILE A 46 -5.07 1.62 6.94
C ILE A 46 -6.01 0.70 7.73
N VAL A 47 -5.69 -0.58 7.87
CA VAL A 47 -6.47 -1.52 8.70
C VAL A 47 -6.57 -1.04 10.15
N ASN A 48 -5.44 -0.63 10.73
CA ASN A 48 -5.42 -0.11 12.10
C ASN A 48 -6.27 1.16 12.26
N MET A 49 -6.28 2.02 11.25
CA MET A 49 -7.11 3.21 11.21
C MET A 49 -8.60 2.83 11.17
N ARG A 50 -9.00 1.98 10.21
CA ARG A 50 -10.39 1.51 10.01
C ARG A 50 -10.95 0.88 11.29
N ARG A 51 -10.20 -0.06 11.89
CA ARG A 51 -10.57 -0.75 13.14
C ARG A 51 -10.72 0.14 14.38
N LYS A 52 -10.24 1.39 14.30
CA LYS A 52 -10.32 2.37 15.40
C LYS A 52 -11.34 3.47 15.11
N GLY A 53 -12.29 3.21 14.20
CA GLY A 53 -13.34 4.14 13.84
C GLY A 53 -12.90 5.21 12.82
N GLY A 54 -11.74 5.04 12.18
CA GLY A 54 -11.32 5.90 11.07
C GLY A 54 -12.10 5.63 9.78
N PRO A 55 -11.84 6.42 8.72
CA PRO A 55 -12.55 6.29 7.44
C PRO A 55 -12.43 4.90 6.82
N LEU A 56 -13.54 4.41 6.26
CA LEU A 56 -13.63 3.10 5.60
C LEU A 56 -13.47 3.17 4.06
N GLU A 57 -13.22 4.37 3.53
CA GLU A 57 -13.13 4.61 2.08
C GLU A 57 -12.01 3.81 1.40
N SER A 58 -12.22 3.50 0.11
CA SER A 58 -11.17 2.97 -0.76
C SER A 58 -10.01 3.95 -0.81
N THR A 59 -8.80 3.43 -0.65
CA THR A 59 -7.61 4.27 -0.57
C THR A 59 -6.45 3.65 -1.31
N ARG A 60 -5.61 4.52 -1.89
CA ARG A 60 -4.27 4.13 -2.31
C ARG A 60 -3.42 3.79 -1.10
N THR A 61 -2.48 2.88 -1.28
CA THR A 61 -1.53 2.46 -0.23
C THR A 61 -0.10 2.66 -0.73
N CYS A 62 0.87 2.59 0.18
CA CYS A 62 2.28 2.62 -0.23
C CYS A 62 2.76 1.31 -0.85
N SER A 63 1.96 0.27 -0.90
CA SER A 63 2.35 -1.04 -1.44
C SER A 63 2.10 -1.11 -2.95
N ALA A 64 2.81 -1.98 -3.66
CA ALA A 64 2.73 -2.09 -5.11
C ALA A 64 2.66 -3.54 -5.57
N PRO A 65 1.78 -3.88 -6.53
CA PRO A 65 1.99 -5.05 -7.35
C PRO A 65 3.08 -4.74 -8.39
N VAL A 66 3.94 -5.72 -8.62
CA VAL A 66 5.03 -5.65 -9.59
C VAL A 66 5.01 -6.93 -10.42
N GLN A 67 4.97 -6.75 -11.74
CA GLN A 67 4.75 -7.83 -12.69
C GLN A 67 5.72 -7.67 -13.86
N ALA A 68 6.10 -8.80 -14.45
CA ALA A 68 6.89 -8.83 -15.67
C ALA A 68 6.51 -10.06 -16.48
N LYS A 69 6.82 -10.02 -17.78
CA LYS A 69 6.55 -11.12 -18.69
C LYS A 69 7.12 -12.45 -18.20
N ASP A 70 6.27 -13.48 -18.28
CA ASP A 70 6.54 -14.87 -17.92
C ASP A 70 6.99 -15.08 -16.46
N SER A 71 6.88 -14.06 -15.62
CA SER A 71 7.32 -14.06 -14.22
C SER A 71 6.14 -14.18 -13.24
N PRO A 72 6.35 -14.65 -11.99
CA PRO A 72 5.33 -14.59 -10.95
C PRO A 72 5.04 -13.14 -10.52
N ASN A 73 3.87 -12.92 -9.91
CA ASN A 73 3.51 -11.62 -9.35
C ASN A 73 4.26 -11.37 -8.04
N ILE A 74 4.67 -10.12 -7.82
CA ILE A 74 5.29 -9.67 -6.57
C ILE A 74 4.43 -8.59 -5.95
N ILE A 75 4.29 -8.60 -4.61
CA ILE A 75 3.85 -7.42 -3.87
C ILE A 75 5.04 -6.85 -3.10
N ALA A 76 5.37 -5.59 -3.40
CA ALA A 76 6.32 -4.80 -2.62
C ALA A 76 5.58 -4.05 -1.50
N MET A 77 6.09 -4.11 -0.27
CA MET A 77 5.50 -3.42 0.89
C MET A 77 5.56 -1.90 0.72
N VAL A 78 6.66 -1.40 0.16
CA VAL A 78 6.85 -0.01 -0.25
C VAL A 78 7.12 0.01 -1.75
N SER A 79 6.30 0.75 -2.47
CA SER A 79 6.33 0.87 -3.92
C SER A 79 7.58 1.61 -4.38
N PRO A 80 8.24 1.15 -5.46
CA PRO A 80 9.26 1.95 -6.16
C PRO A 80 8.76 3.34 -6.57
N LEU A 81 7.45 3.50 -6.82
CA LEU A 81 6.84 4.80 -7.17
C LEU A 81 6.81 5.78 -5.98
N ILE A 82 6.97 5.31 -4.74
CA ILE A 82 7.13 6.19 -3.56
C ILE A 82 8.58 6.67 -3.44
N GLU A 83 9.52 5.82 -3.85
CA GLU A 83 10.97 6.08 -3.79
C GLU A 83 11.44 6.98 -4.94
N ASP A 84 10.82 6.85 -6.12
CA ASP A 84 11.15 7.58 -7.33
C ASP A 84 9.94 8.39 -7.83
N LEU A 85 9.99 9.71 -7.62
CA LEU A 85 8.93 10.62 -8.02
C LEU A 85 8.81 10.77 -9.54
N ASP A 86 9.89 10.61 -10.29
CA ASP A 86 9.81 10.73 -11.76
C ASP A 86 9.16 9.49 -12.36
N LEU A 87 9.44 8.31 -11.80
CA LEU A 87 8.71 7.08 -12.12
C LEU A 87 7.21 7.21 -11.80
N ALA A 88 6.86 7.80 -10.64
CA ALA A 88 5.47 8.06 -10.28
C ALA A 88 4.74 8.99 -11.28
N LYS A 89 5.41 10.04 -11.75
CA LYS A 89 4.85 10.95 -12.77
C LYS A 89 4.64 10.24 -14.09
N GLN A 90 5.59 9.40 -14.51
CA GLN A 90 5.47 8.61 -15.75
C GLN A 90 4.27 7.67 -15.69
N GLU A 91 4.07 6.98 -14.56
CA GLU A 91 2.92 6.11 -14.35
C GLU A 91 1.59 6.88 -14.36
N VAL A 92 1.51 8.02 -13.65
CA VAL A 92 0.32 8.90 -13.68
C VAL A 92 0.04 9.38 -15.11
N GLN A 93 1.06 9.74 -15.87
CA GLN A 93 0.92 10.19 -17.24
C GLN A 93 0.45 9.08 -18.18
N ALA A 94 0.93 7.84 -18.03
CA ALA A 94 0.42 6.70 -18.78
C ALA A 94 -1.07 6.45 -18.48
N HIS A 95 -1.46 6.54 -17.21
CA HIS A 95 -2.85 6.37 -16.76
C HIS A 95 -3.78 7.45 -17.33
N ARG A 96 -3.30 8.69 -17.55
CA ARG A 96 -4.08 9.75 -18.25
C ARG A 96 -4.47 9.34 -19.67
N TYR A 97 -3.67 8.50 -20.31
CA TYR A 97 -3.94 7.95 -21.65
C TYR A 97 -4.55 6.54 -21.62
N ARG A 98 -5.07 6.09 -20.47
CA ARG A 98 -5.67 4.75 -20.28
C ARG A 98 -4.71 3.59 -20.61
N ASN A 99 -3.43 3.77 -20.34
CA ASN A 99 -2.40 2.74 -20.49
C ASN A 99 -1.67 2.54 -19.14
N TYR A 100 -0.86 1.48 -19.02
CA TYR A 100 0.09 1.32 -17.92
C TYR A 100 1.47 1.81 -18.36
N PHE A 101 2.26 2.32 -17.41
CA PHE A 101 3.66 2.54 -17.68
C PHE A 101 4.45 1.22 -17.54
N VAL A 102 5.45 1.08 -18.38
CA VAL A 102 6.32 -0.09 -18.46
C VAL A 102 7.73 0.44 -18.54
N THR A 103 8.60 -0.07 -17.67
CA THR A 103 10.03 0.30 -17.69
C THR A 103 10.69 -0.25 -18.96
N GLU A 104 11.86 0.31 -19.31
CA GLU A 104 12.63 -0.16 -20.48
C GLU A 104 13.11 -1.61 -20.33
N ASP A 105 13.36 -2.05 -19.10
CA ASP A 105 13.91 -3.38 -18.77
C ASP A 105 13.25 -4.02 -17.53
N LYS A 106 13.73 -5.20 -17.14
CA LYS A 106 13.26 -5.95 -15.96
C LYS A 106 14.02 -5.64 -14.67
N THR A 107 14.88 -4.61 -14.64
CA THR A 107 15.79 -4.35 -13.51
C THR A 107 15.05 -4.16 -12.19
N ILE A 108 13.92 -3.42 -12.19
CA ILE A 108 13.12 -3.22 -10.98
C ILE A 108 12.47 -4.54 -10.52
N TYR A 109 11.91 -5.32 -11.46
CA TYR A 109 11.36 -6.63 -11.17
C TYR A 109 12.42 -7.56 -10.54
N ASP A 110 13.59 -7.70 -11.18
CA ASP A 110 14.63 -8.64 -10.76
C ASP A 110 15.19 -8.29 -9.37
N LYS A 111 15.31 -6.99 -9.07
CA LYS A 111 15.68 -6.49 -7.73
C LYS A 111 14.65 -6.91 -6.68
N LEU A 112 13.36 -6.73 -6.95
CA LEU A 112 12.30 -7.08 -6.01
C LEU A 112 12.11 -8.60 -5.87
N TYR A 113 12.34 -9.34 -6.95
CA TYR A 113 12.35 -10.79 -6.93
C TYR A 113 13.47 -11.31 -6.03
N SER A 114 14.71 -10.86 -6.25
CA SER A 114 15.86 -11.18 -5.40
C SER A 114 15.57 -10.79 -3.95
N GLN A 115 14.92 -9.64 -3.74
CA GLN A 115 14.56 -9.20 -2.41
C GLN A 115 13.56 -10.13 -1.71
N ALA A 116 12.55 -10.60 -2.44
CA ALA A 116 11.56 -11.53 -1.91
C ALA A 116 12.19 -12.89 -1.58
N GLU A 117 13.11 -13.38 -2.41
CA GLU A 117 13.88 -14.60 -2.17
C GLU A 117 14.75 -14.50 -0.90
N GLU A 118 15.49 -13.41 -0.73
CA GLU A 118 16.30 -13.15 0.48
C GLU A 118 15.43 -13.11 1.75
N ASP A 119 14.26 -12.46 1.65
CA ASP A 119 13.38 -12.25 2.79
C ASP A 119 12.55 -13.50 3.15
N LYS A 120 12.62 -14.61 2.39
CA LYS A 120 11.92 -15.88 2.71
C LYS A 120 12.25 -16.41 4.11
N THR A 121 13.47 -16.18 4.58
CA THR A 121 13.93 -16.61 5.92
C THR A 121 13.36 -15.76 7.06
N LYS A 122 12.78 -14.60 6.76
CA LYS A 122 12.14 -13.72 7.72
C LYS A 122 10.68 -14.10 7.93
N LYS A 123 10.11 -13.63 9.04
CA LYS A 123 8.67 -13.70 9.26
C LYS A 123 7.95 -12.90 8.17
N PRO A 124 6.78 -13.33 7.66
CA PRO A 124 6.10 -12.63 6.59
C PRO A 124 5.90 -11.13 6.86
N GLU A 125 5.54 -10.73 8.07
CA GLU A 125 5.33 -9.32 8.44
C GLU A 125 6.61 -8.45 8.49
N GLU A 126 7.78 -9.07 8.35
CA GLU A 126 9.11 -8.42 8.33
C GLU A 126 9.72 -8.39 6.91
N ARG A 127 9.08 -9.03 5.93
CA ARG A 127 9.55 -9.06 4.54
C ARG A 127 9.28 -7.71 3.86
N ARG A 128 10.12 -7.36 2.89
CA ARG A 128 9.98 -6.15 2.06
C ARG A 128 9.20 -6.41 0.77
N ALA A 129 9.27 -7.63 0.27
CA ALA A 129 8.53 -8.10 -0.88
C ALA A 129 8.09 -9.56 -0.67
N ILE A 130 7.01 -9.97 -1.34
CA ILE A 130 6.55 -11.35 -1.38
C ILE A 130 6.22 -11.75 -2.82
N ILE A 131 6.61 -12.96 -3.20
CA ILE A 131 6.18 -13.58 -4.46
C ILE A 131 4.85 -14.26 -4.19
N LEU A 132 3.83 -13.95 -5.00
CA LEU A 132 2.52 -14.58 -4.89
C LEU A 132 2.53 -15.97 -5.52
N PRO A 133 1.72 -16.91 -5.00
CA PRO A 133 1.67 -18.27 -5.52
C PRO A 133 0.97 -18.36 -6.89
N GLU A 134 0.14 -17.37 -7.23
CA GLU A 134 -0.66 -17.36 -8.46
C GLU A 134 -0.44 -16.07 -9.27
N LYS A 135 -0.49 -16.19 -10.60
CA LYS A 135 -0.37 -15.06 -11.54
C LYS A 135 -1.69 -14.32 -11.76
N GLY A 136 -2.82 -15.01 -11.62
CA GLY A 136 -4.15 -14.44 -11.81
C GLY A 136 -4.72 -13.82 -10.52
N ASN A 137 -6.05 -13.64 -10.52
CA ASN A 137 -6.76 -13.27 -9.31
C ASN A 137 -6.49 -14.31 -8.22
N TYR A 138 -6.12 -13.84 -7.03
CA TYR A 138 -5.71 -14.70 -5.93
C TYR A 138 -6.49 -14.36 -4.66
N LEU A 139 -6.99 -15.37 -3.94
CA LEU A 139 -7.72 -15.18 -2.70
C LEU A 139 -6.79 -15.30 -1.49
N ILE A 140 -6.53 -14.18 -0.82
CA ILE A 140 -5.71 -14.11 0.39
C ILE A 140 -6.56 -14.52 1.59
N LYS A 141 -6.29 -15.71 2.15
CA LYS A 141 -7.01 -16.27 3.30
C LYS A 141 -6.37 -15.86 4.64
N PRO A 142 -7.12 -15.86 5.76
CA PRO A 142 -6.65 -15.32 7.05
C PRO A 142 -5.32 -15.88 7.59
N ASP A 143 -4.98 -17.11 7.24
CA ASP A 143 -3.84 -17.84 7.81
C ASP A 143 -2.65 -17.99 6.84
N THR A 144 -2.74 -17.39 5.64
CA THR A 144 -1.67 -17.48 4.64
C THR A 144 -0.50 -16.55 4.95
N GLU A 145 0.64 -16.77 4.27
CA GLU A 145 1.80 -15.88 4.39
C GLU A 145 1.49 -14.49 3.83
N GLU A 146 0.69 -14.37 2.77
CA GLU A 146 0.33 -13.08 2.17
C GLU A 146 -0.52 -12.25 3.14
N ALA A 147 -1.47 -12.87 3.86
CA ALA A 147 -2.23 -12.19 4.90
C ALA A 147 -1.33 -11.66 6.02
N LYS A 148 -0.36 -12.45 6.46
CA LYS A 148 0.63 -12.06 7.48
C LYS A 148 1.54 -10.94 6.95
N PHE A 149 1.98 -11.03 5.70
CA PHE A 149 2.80 -10.01 5.04
C PHE A 149 2.06 -8.67 5.00
N ILE A 150 0.84 -8.66 4.47
CA ILE A 150 0.07 -7.43 4.18
C ILE A 150 -0.52 -6.79 5.45
N LEU A 151 -1.08 -7.60 6.34
CA LEU A 151 -1.84 -7.11 7.51
C LEU A 151 -1.03 -7.24 8.81
N GLY A 152 -0.01 -8.09 8.86
CA GLY A 152 0.75 -8.37 10.07
C GLY A 152 -0.12 -8.82 11.24
N LYS A 153 0.24 -8.36 12.45
CA LYS A 153 -0.46 -8.74 13.70
C LYS A 153 -1.97 -8.40 13.74
N VAL A 154 -2.47 -7.57 12.82
CA VAL A 154 -3.89 -7.22 12.75
C VAL A 154 -4.68 -8.05 11.74
N GLN A 155 -4.07 -9.07 11.12
CA GLN A 155 -4.74 -9.94 10.14
C GLN A 155 -6.04 -10.53 10.68
N ARG A 156 -6.00 -11.29 11.78
CA ARG A 156 -7.16 -12.04 12.30
C ARG A 156 -8.27 -11.09 12.71
N PRO A 157 -7.99 -10.03 13.50
CA PRO A 157 -9.01 -9.07 13.82
C PRO A 157 -9.64 -8.40 12.59
N TYR A 158 -8.86 -8.10 11.54
CA TYR A 158 -9.42 -7.52 10.32
C TYR A 158 -10.33 -8.50 9.57
N PHE A 159 -9.89 -9.76 9.42
CA PHE A 159 -10.70 -10.80 8.80
C PHE A 159 -12.00 -11.06 9.56
N ASP A 160 -11.93 -11.16 10.89
CA ASP A 160 -13.10 -11.40 11.73
C ASP A 160 -14.10 -10.24 11.66
N GLU A 161 -13.61 -9.00 11.65
CA GLU A 161 -14.43 -7.78 11.72
C GLU A 161 -15.06 -7.41 10.36
N PHE A 162 -14.30 -7.53 9.27
CA PHE A 162 -14.71 -6.98 7.97
C PHE A 162 -14.94 -8.02 6.87
N VAL A 163 -14.23 -9.15 6.90
CA VAL A 163 -14.31 -10.14 5.81
C VAL A 163 -15.39 -11.18 6.15
N LYS A 164 -15.28 -11.79 7.33
CA LYS A 164 -16.19 -12.86 7.78
C LYS A 164 -17.61 -12.38 8.03
N THR A 165 -17.79 -11.19 8.58
CA THR A 165 -19.12 -10.58 8.83
C THR A 165 -19.91 -10.35 7.54
N ARG A 166 -19.22 -10.31 6.40
CA ARG A 166 -19.80 -10.15 5.06
C ARG A 166 -19.98 -11.45 4.31
N GLY A 167 -19.65 -12.59 4.92
CA GLY A 167 -19.70 -13.91 4.26
C GLY A 167 -18.59 -14.12 3.23
N LEU A 168 -17.53 -13.30 3.25
CA LEU A 168 -16.36 -13.47 2.39
C LEU A 168 -15.37 -14.46 3.02
N GLU A 169 -14.66 -15.21 2.19
CA GLU A 169 -13.66 -16.20 2.63
C GLU A 169 -12.23 -15.62 2.72
N GLY A 170 -12.01 -14.46 2.12
CA GLY A 170 -10.67 -13.89 1.95
C GLY A 170 -10.70 -12.46 1.43
N ILE A 171 -9.51 -11.90 1.22
CA ILE A 171 -9.29 -10.65 0.48
C ILE A 171 -8.87 -11.04 -0.94
N THR A 172 -9.64 -10.64 -1.94
CA THR A 172 -9.26 -10.90 -3.33
C THR A 172 -8.18 -9.92 -3.78
N PHE A 173 -7.07 -10.43 -4.31
CA PHE A 173 -6.06 -9.65 -5.02
C PHE A 173 -6.33 -9.73 -6.52
N TYR A 174 -6.42 -8.56 -7.16
CA TYR A 174 -6.65 -8.42 -8.60
C TYR A 174 -5.39 -7.83 -9.26
N PRO A 175 -4.52 -8.65 -9.90
CA PRO A 175 -3.34 -8.16 -10.60
C PRO A 175 -3.70 -7.39 -11.89
N ILE A 176 -2.69 -6.78 -12.50
CA ILE A 176 -2.80 -6.29 -13.89
C ILE A 176 -3.00 -7.48 -14.81
N ASN A 177 -3.84 -7.30 -15.84
CA ASN A 177 -4.15 -8.31 -16.84
C ASN A 177 -2.88 -8.96 -17.40
N GLU A 178 -2.84 -10.29 -17.34
CA GLU A 178 -1.66 -11.07 -17.72
C GLU A 178 -1.33 -10.95 -19.22
N ASP A 179 -2.33 -10.85 -20.10
CA ASP A 179 -2.10 -10.68 -21.54
C ASP A 179 -1.37 -9.37 -21.83
N PHE A 180 -1.74 -8.29 -21.12
CA PHE A 180 -1.01 -7.02 -21.20
C PHE A 180 0.43 -7.20 -20.75
N VAL A 181 0.66 -7.76 -19.56
CA VAL A 181 2.00 -7.92 -18.98
C VAL A 181 2.90 -8.77 -19.88
N ASN A 182 2.39 -9.90 -20.40
CA ASN A 182 3.17 -10.82 -21.24
C ASN A 182 3.47 -10.27 -22.64
N ALA A 183 2.78 -9.21 -23.08
CA ALA A 183 3.08 -8.49 -24.31
C ALA A 183 4.24 -7.49 -24.16
N GLN A 184 4.70 -7.22 -22.94
CA GLN A 184 5.76 -6.23 -22.65
C GLN A 184 7.09 -6.90 -22.32
N ASN A 185 8.20 -6.19 -22.56
CA ASN A 185 9.56 -6.69 -22.22
C ASN A 185 10.10 -6.13 -20.89
N GLY A 186 9.43 -5.14 -20.29
CA GLY A 186 9.86 -4.47 -19.07
C GLY A 186 9.15 -4.92 -17.81
N THR A 187 9.24 -4.07 -16.78
CA THR A 187 8.50 -4.19 -15.53
C THR A 187 7.24 -3.33 -15.60
N THR A 188 6.11 -3.92 -15.24
CA THR A 188 4.88 -3.17 -14.94
C THR A 188 4.77 -3.02 -13.43
N ILE A 189 4.68 -1.77 -12.97
CA ILE A 189 4.54 -1.41 -11.55
C ILE A 189 3.26 -0.64 -11.44
N ASN A 190 2.52 -0.85 -10.36
CA ASN A 190 1.41 0.01 -10.05
C ASN A 190 1.39 0.26 -8.54
N TYR A 191 0.28 0.75 -8.03
CA TYR A 191 0.01 0.86 -6.60
C TYR A 191 -1.10 -0.10 -6.22
N LEU A 192 -1.11 -0.54 -4.98
CA LEU A 192 -2.22 -1.29 -4.41
C LEU A 192 -3.29 -0.34 -3.90
N TRP A 193 -4.45 -0.44 -4.51
CA TRP A 193 -5.70 0.03 -3.94
C TRP A 193 -6.19 -0.93 -2.87
N PHE A 194 -6.63 -0.40 -1.75
CA PHE A 194 -7.33 -1.18 -0.75
C PHE A 194 -8.79 -0.76 -0.69
N ARG A 195 -9.67 -1.62 -1.21
CA ARG A 195 -11.10 -1.34 -1.33
C ARG A 195 -11.77 -1.16 0.02
N LEU A 196 -12.96 -0.57 -0.04
CA LEU A 196 -13.82 -0.39 1.11
C LEU A 196 -14.21 -1.77 1.73
N PRO A 197 -14.14 -1.90 3.06
CA PRO A 197 -14.42 -3.17 3.73
C PRO A 197 -15.86 -3.68 3.60
N ASP A 198 -16.81 -2.81 3.29
CA ASP A 198 -18.24 -3.08 3.19
C ASP A 198 -18.72 -3.56 1.81
N ASP A 199 -17.84 -3.64 0.83
CA ASP A 199 -18.14 -4.12 -0.54
C ASP A 199 -17.37 -5.42 -0.85
N ASP A 200 -16.04 -5.35 -0.99
CA ASP A 200 -15.23 -6.50 -1.43
C ASP A 200 -13.97 -6.74 -0.56
N SER A 201 -13.55 -5.75 0.25
CA SER A 201 -12.25 -5.79 0.97
C SER A 201 -11.05 -6.15 0.09
N GLY A 202 -11.13 -5.92 -1.23
CA GLY A 202 -10.13 -6.32 -2.23
C GLY A 202 -8.86 -5.47 -2.28
N LEU A 203 -7.83 -6.04 -2.90
CA LEU A 203 -6.56 -5.39 -3.24
C LEU A 203 -6.42 -5.30 -4.75
N ASP A 204 -6.52 -4.09 -5.29
CA ASP A 204 -6.50 -3.90 -6.74
C ASP A 204 -5.16 -3.37 -7.22
N GLY A 205 -4.60 -4.04 -8.23
CA GLY A 205 -3.39 -3.64 -8.92
C GLY A 205 -3.59 -2.96 -10.27
N TYR A 206 -4.83 -2.61 -10.62
CA TYR A 206 -5.17 -2.03 -11.92
C TYR A 206 -5.13 -0.49 -11.94
N TRP A 207 -5.54 0.13 -13.07
CA TRP A 207 -5.47 1.56 -13.42
C TRP A 207 -5.98 2.59 -12.36
N VAL A 208 -6.08 3.87 -12.74
CA VAL A 208 -6.74 4.98 -11.97
C VAL A 208 -5.80 5.83 -11.09
N LEU A 209 -4.52 5.99 -11.45
CA LEU A 209 -3.57 6.88 -10.72
C LEU A 209 -3.78 8.37 -10.99
N ASN A 210 -4.41 8.70 -12.11
CA ASN A 210 -4.56 10.06 -12.63
C ASN A 210 -5.80 10.81 -12.10
N TYR A 211 -6.62 10.16 -11.28
CA TYR A 211 -7.84 10.74 -10.73
C TYR A 211 -7.65 11.18 -9.27
N ASP A 212 -8.52 12.09 -8.82
CA ASP A 212 -8.52 12.69 -7.47
C ASP A 212 -9.11 11.74 -6.41
N TYR A 213 -8.48 10.58 -6.24
CA TYR A 213 -8.85 9.62 -5.21
C TYR A 213 -8.07 9.82 -3.92
N GLY A 214 -8.50 9.17 -2.84
CA GLY A 214 -7.93 9.32 -1.50
C GLY A 214 -6.67 8.50 -1.27
N ALA A 215 -5.70 9.12 -0.59
CA ALA A 215 -4.60 8.45 0.09
C ALA A 215 -4.46 9.03 1.49
N PHE A 216 -4.00 8.20 2.42
CA PHE A 216 -3.72 8.61 3.79
C PHE A 216 -2.24 8.67 4.07
N GLY A 217 -1.79 9.66 4.83
CA GLY A 217 -0.48 9.69 5.49
C GLY A 217 -0.64 9.76 6.99
N VAL A 218 0.46 9.68 7.76
CA VAL A 218 0.40 9.77 9.23
C VAL A 218 1.47 10.67 9.81
N LEU A 219 1.04 11.57 10.69
CA LEU A 219 1.93 12.28 11.60
C LEU A 219 2.21 11.38 12.81
N LYS A 220 3.42 10.82 12.89
CA LYS A 220 3.87 10.12 14.10
C LYS A 220 4.48 11.16 15.04
N GLU A 221 3.79 11.46 16.13
CA GLU A 221 4.39 12.25 17.20
C GLU A 221 5.55 11.45 17.79
N THR A 222 6.76 12.01 17.74
CA THR A 222 7.82 11.55 18.64
C THR A 222 7.39 11.95 20.04
N SER A 223 7.35 10.99 20.97
CA SER A 223 7.11 11.25 22.37
C SER A 223 8.23 12.14 22.92
N LYS A 224 8.11 13.46 22.75
CA LYS A 224 9.01 14.47 23.32
C LYS A 224 8.51 15.06 24.64
N ASP A 225 7.27 14.77 25.04
CA ASP A 225 6.70 15.29 26.30
C ASP A 225 6.79 14.29 27.48
N GLY A 226 7.60 13.24 27.37
CA GLY A 226 7.84 12.27 28.44
C GLY A 226 9.00 12.61 29.40
N SER A 227 9.73 13.72 29.18
CA SER A 227 10.91 14.04 29.97
C SER A 227 11.05 15.54 30.23
N GLN A 228 10.05 16.15 30.88
CA GLN A 228 10.31 17.20 31.84
C GLN A 228 10.03 16.63 33.23
N LYS A 229 11.03 15.94 33.81
CA LYS A 229 11.12 15.85 35.26
C LYS A 229 11.29 17.28 35.76
N SER A 230 10.22 17.85 36.28
CA SER A 230 10.28 18.99 37.19
C SER A 230 11.14 18.57 38.38
N TYR A 231 12.40 18.98 38.40
CA TYR A 231 13.13 19.09 39.66
C TYR A 231 12.64 20.37 40.34
N SER A 232 11.54 20.24 41.09
CA SER A 232 11.21 21.20 42.15
C SER A 232 11.95 20.79 43.42
N LYS A 233 12.87 21.68 43.82
CA LYS A 233 13.44 21.94 45.16
C LYS A 233 13.11 20.97 46.30
N ASN A 234 14.16 20.56 47.01
CA ASN A 234 14.37 20.95 48.41
C ASN A 234 15.87 21.21 48.62
#